data_AF-A0A6B1KMN6-F1
#
_entry.id   AF-A0A6B1KMN6-F1
#
_cell.length_a   1.000
_cell.length_b   1.000
_cell.length_c   1.000
_cell.angle_alpha   90.00
_cell.angle_beta   90.00
_cell.angle_gamma   90.00
#
_symmetry.space_group_name_H-M   'P 1'
#
loop_
_entity.id
_entity.type
_entity.pdbx_description
1 polymer ?
#
loop_
_entity_poly.entity_id
_entity_poly.type
_entity_poly.pdbx_seq_one_letter_code
_entity_poly.pdbx_strand_id
1 'polypeptide(L)' 'MTCTTGTVCPHCGWPDGGEPFQVLSRHATATGRTEWTRCGCGSLQVRVVDGCGLRVVSRSRPPSGSAPAQSGTANR' A
#
# COMPACT_ATOMS: atom_id res chain seq x y z
N MET A 1 -0.31 -10.16 -20.71
CA MET A 1 0.26 -8.92 -20.13
C MET A 1 -0.01 -8.94 -18.65
N THR A 2 1.02 -8.93 -17.82
CA THR A 2 0.90 -8.96 -16.36
C THR A 2 1.58 -7.70 -15.82
N CYS A 3 0.81 -6.73 -15.32
CA CYS A 3 1.40 -5.66 -14.54
C CYS A 3 1.14 -5.94 -13.05
N THR A 4 2.17 -6.49 -12.41
CA THR A 4 2.23 -6.59 -10.95
C THR A 4 3.63 -6.21 -10.53
N THR A 5 3.83 -4.95 -10.14
CA THR A 5 4.97 -4.60 -9.30
C THR A 5 4.46 -4.42 -7.88
N GLY A 6 4.11 -5.56 -7.26
CA GLY A 6 3.94 -5.62 -5.82
C GLY A 6 5.30 -5.39 -5.19
N THR A 7 5.55 -4.17 -4.73
CA THR A 7 6.79 -3.85 -4.03
C THR A 7 6.56 -4.02 -2.53
N VAL A 8 7.63 -4.07 -1.75
CA VAL A 8 7.53 -3.89 -0.31
C VAL A 8 7.51 -2.39 -0.01
N CYS A 9 6.82 -1.97 1.04
CA CYS A 9 6.88 -0.61 1.52
C CYS A 9 8.35 -0.28 1.88
N PRO A 10 8.98 0.74 1.28
CA PRO A 10 10.39 1.05 1.53
C PRO A 10 10.67 1.54 2.96
N HIS A 11 9.61 1.83 3.73
CA HIS A 11 9.73 2.33 5.10
C HIS A 11 9.62 1.24 6.17
N CYS A 12 8.99 0.10 5.89
CA CYS A 12 8.75 -0.94 6.88
C CYS A 12 8.83 -2.38 6.35
N GLY A 13 9.08 -2.57 5.06
CA GLY A 13 9.20 -3.89 4.44
C GLY A 13 7.89 -4.63 4.21
N TRP A 14 6.74 -4.09 4.64
CA TRP A 14 5.44 -4.75 4.45
C TRP A 14 5.05 -4.84 2.96
N PRO A 15 4.55 -5.99 2.48
CA PRO A 15 4.09 -6.13 1.10
C PRO A 15 2.96 -5.14 0.80
N ASP A 16 3.00 -4.48 -0.36
CA ASP A 16 1.91 -3.58 -0.75
C ASP A 16 0.56 -4.32 -0.87
N GLY A 17 0.59 -5.60 -1.22
CA GLY A 17 -0.61 -6.45 -1.30
C GLY A 17 -0.97 -7.20 -0.02
N GLY A 18 -0.17 -7.07 1.05
CA GLY A 18 -0.36 -7.82 2.29
C GLY A 18 -1.11 -6.99 3.33
N GLU A 19 -2.13 -7.57 3.94
CA GLU A 19 -2.69 -6.99 5.16
C GLU A 19 -1.59 -6.78 6.22
N PRO A 20 -1.58 -5.67 6.97
CA PRO A 20 -2.62 -4.64 7.03
C PRO A 20 -2.30 -3.40 6.17
N PHE A 21 -2.99 -3.22 5.03
CA PHE A 21 -3.15 -1.90 4.43
C PHE A 21 -4.62 -1.48 4.50
N GLN A 22 -4.87 -0.25 4.93
CA GLN A 22 -6.21 0.31 5.00
C GLN A 22 -6.50 1.09 3.72
N VAL A 23 -7.61 0.78 3.03
CA VAL A 23 -8.09 1.61 1.92
C VAL A 23 -8.78 2.85 2.50
N LEU A 24 -8.30 4.03 2.14
CA LEU A 24 -8.82 5.31 2.62
C LEU A 24 -9.84 5.93 1.65
N SER A 25 -9.60 5.81 0.35
CA SER A 25 -10.50 6.31 -0.68
C SER A 25 -10.35 5.53 -1.98
N ARG A 26 -11.42 5.50 -2.77
CA ARG A 26 -11.48 4.92 -4.12
C ARG A 26 -12.20 5.89 -5.05
N HIS A 27 -11.59 6.21 -6.18
CA HIS A 27 -12.20 7.05 -7.21
C HIS A 27 -12.15 6.34 -8.54
N ALA A 28 -13.31 6.21 -9.20
CA ALA A 28 -13.39 5.67 -10.55
C ALA A 28 -12.77 6.65 -11.56
N THR A 29 -12.21 6.09 -12.63
CA THR A 29 -11.67 6.79 -13.79
C THR A 29 -12.21 6.11 -15.05
N ALA A 30 -12.02 6.71 -16.22
CA ALA A 30 -12.51 6.13 -17.48
C ALA A 30 -11.95 4.70 -17.76
N THR A 31 -10.76 4.39 -17.27
CA THR A 31 -10.03 3.14 -17.59
C THR A 31 -9.92 2.19 -16.40
N GLY A 32 -10.46 2.56 -15.24
CA GLY A 32 -10.27 1.79 -14.00
C GLY A 32 -10.55 2.63 -12.76
N ARG A 33 -9.69 2.55 -11.75
CA ARG A 33 -9.80 3.37 -10.54
C ARG A 33 -8.47 3.74 -9.93
N THR A 34 -8.47 4.84 -9.19
CA THR A 34 -7.39 5.23 -8.29
C THR A 34 -7.79 4.88 -6.86
N GLU A 35 -6.91 4.24 -6.12
CA GLU A 35 -7.07 3.93 -4.70
C GLU A 35 -6.00 4.63 -3.88
N TRP A 36 -6.40 5.14 -2.72
CA TRP A 36 -5.48 5.66 -1.72
C TRP A 36 -5.46 4.70 -0.56
N THR A 37 -4.29 4.17 -0.24
CA THR A 37 -4.12 3.15 0.81
C THR A 37 -3.09 3.58 1.83
N ARG A 38 -3.31 3.29 3.11
CA ARG A 38 -2.34 3.50 4.19
C ARG A 38 -1.71 2.17 4.59
N CYS A 39 -0.39 2.10 4.53
CA CYS A 39 0.39 0.99 5.07
C CYS A 39 0.36 1.01 6.61
N GLY A 40 0.60 -0.13 7.27
CA GLY A 40 0.69 -0.21 8.74
C GLY A 40 1.70 0.74 9.38
N CYS A 41 2.76 1.14 8.66
CA CYS A 41 3.69 2.19 9.13
C CYS A 41 3.17 3.63 8.99
N GLY A 42 1.98 3.84 8.43
CA GLY A 42 1.38 5.15 8.18
C GLY A 42 1.72 5.79 6.83
N SER A 43 2.61 5.20 6.02
CA SER A 43 2.90 5.67 4.65
C SER A 43 1.65 5.57 3.77
N LEU A 44 1.30 6.68 3.10
CA LEU A 44 0.23 6.73 2.11
C LEU A 44 0.75 6.25 0.76
N GLN A 45 -0.02 5.42 0.07
CA GLN A 45 0.26 4.96 -1.28
C GLN A 45 -0.92 5.29 -2.19
N VAL A 46 -0.62 5.80 -3.37
CA VAL A 46 -1.59 6.00 -4.44
C VAL A 46 -1.42 4.85 -5.43
N ARG A 47 -2.53 4.16 -5.73
CA ARG A 47 -2.55 2.99 -6.59
C ARG A 47 -3.49 3.22 -7.77
N VAL A 48 -3.08 2.78 -8.94
CA VAL A 48 -3.95 2.68 -10.11
C VAL A 48 -4.29 1.22 -10.33
N VAL A 49 -5.57 0.92 -10.49
CA VAL A 49 -6.10 -0.39 -10.86
C VAL A 49 -6.79 -0.25 -12.20
N ASP A 50 -6.25 -0.90 -13.22
CA ASP A 50 -6.80 -0.89 -14.57
C ASP A 50 -6.63 -2.26 -15.24
N GLY A 51 -6.98 -2.38 -16.53
CA GLY A 51 -6.87 -3.63 -17.29
C GLY A 51 -5.45 -4.22 -17.35
N CYS A 52 -4.42 -3.43 -17.05
CA CYS A 52 -3.05 -3.93 -16.94
C CYS A 52 -2.79 -4.66 -15.61
N GLY A 53 -3.52 -4.31 -14.53
CA GLY A 53 -3.26 -4.74 -13.16
C GLY A 53 -3.12 -3.58 -12.16
N LEU A 54 -2.49 -3.86 -11.01
CA LEU A 54 -2.28 -2.90 -9.92
C LEU A 54 -0.89 -2.26 -10.00
N ARG A 55 -0.83 -0.93 -9.92
CA ARG A 55 0.43 -0.16 -9.91
C ARG A 55 0.44 0.88 -8.80
N VAL A 56 1.50 0.89 -7.98
CA VAL A 56 1.73 1.98 -7.02
C VAL A 56 2.41 3.13 -7.76
N VAL A 57 1.74 4.28 -7.87
CA VAL A 57 2.21 5.43 -8.66
C VAL A 57 2.77 6.57 -7.80
N SER A 58 2.47 6.58 -6.49
CA SER A 58 3.04 7.54 -5.55
C SER A 58 3.08 6.97 -4.14
N ARG A 59 4.03 7.45 -3.33
CA ARG A 59 4.18 7.09 -1.92
C ARG A 59 4.58 8.32 -1.10
N SER A 60 3.95 8.50 0.06
CA SER A 60 4.38 9.49 1.04
C SER A 60 5.32 8.86 2.07
N ARG A 61 6.19 9.68 2.66
CA ARG A 61 6.88 9.31 3.89
C ARG A 61 5.83 9.08 5.01
N PRO A 62 6.01 8.08 5.89
CA PRO A 62 5.16 7.92 7.06
C PRO A 62 5.30 9.11 8.02
N PRO A 63 4.27 9.44 8.80
CA PRO A 63 4.37 10.47 9.83
C PRO A 63 5.40 10.06 10.89
N SER A 64 6.22 11.02 11.32
CA SER A 64 7.19 10.84 12.42
C SER A 64 6.47 10.40 13.70
N GLY A 65 6.91 9.31 14.30
CA GLY A 65 6.28 8.72 15.50
C GLY A 65 5.34 7.55 15.22
N SER A 66 5.10 7.18 13.97
CA SER A 66 4.45 5.91 13.63
C SER A 66 5.45 4.78 13.90
N ALA A 67 5.42 4.20 15.10
CA ALA A 67 6.14 2.96 15.33
C ALA A 67 5.67 1.95 14.26
N PRO A 68 6.57 1.19 13.62
CA PRO A 68 6.11 0.05 12.84
C PRO A 68 5.24 -0.80 13.77
N ALA A 69 4.05 -1.21 13.32
CA ALA A 69 3.27 -2.21 14.04
C ALA A 69 4.19 -3.43 14.17
N GLN A 70 4.78 -3.60 15.35
CA GLN A 70 5.73 -4.66 15.60
C GLN A 70 4.96 -5.96 15.45
N SER A 71 5.39 -6.79 14.50
CA SER A 71 4.92 -8.16 14.36
C SER A 71 4.98 -8.82 15.73
N GLY A 72 3.81 -9.14 16.30
CA GLY A 72 3.75 -9.96 17.49
C GLY A 72 4.34 -11.32 17.19
N THR A 73 5.62 -11.53 17.51
CA THR A 73 6.16 -12.86 17.74
C THR A 73 5.63 -13.33 19.09
N ALA A 74 4.43 -13.89 19.09
CA ALA A 74 4.02 -14.80 20.15
C ALA A 74 4.72 -16.14 19.88
N ASN A 75 5.81 -16.41 20.59
CA ASN A 75 6.24 -17.78 20.84
C ASN A 75 6.84 -17.89 22.24
N ARG A 76 6.14 -18.59 23.13
CA ARG A 76 6.73 -19.26 24.29
C ARG A 76 6.08 -20.63 24.40
#